data_AF-A0A254RRP9-F1
#
_entry.id   AF-A0A254RRP9-F1
#
_cell.length_a   1.000
_cell.length_b   1.000
_cell.length_c   1.000
_cell.angle_alpha   90.00
_cell.angle_beta   90.00
_cell.angle_gamma   90.00
#
_symmetry.space_group_name_H-M   'P 1'
#
loop_
_entity.id
_entity.type
_entity.pdbx_description
1 polymer ?
#
loop_
_entity_poly.entity_id
_entity_poly.type
_entity_poly.pdbx_seq_one_letter_code
_entity_poly.pdbx_strand_id
1 'polypeptide(L)'
;MSEENEELKEISGEERLKNFMELVQNQKNEPWDSRLSDILDAFEDFLTFRPEPPQEWQDTYAKSGKEFDYYQIVLPQDFQDPYEDDLGNIRRLRNEFERTPSTMALEHELVSRNYFIFENGHAEAIPAPRPMLMLESKDREDDEEEQEGDITWDCCISIFPDGSYIAYNLNHDDEEELGEDFKAEFDKHIDVLSKLQLVIPVEGRDYGILNSRC
;
A
#
# COMPACT_ATOMS: atom_id res chain seq x y z
N MET A 1 15.94 -38.47 30.45
CA MET A 1 15.24 -37.81 29.34
C MET A 1 16.11 -36.63 28.98
N SER A 2 16.85 -36.75 27.88
CA SER A 2 17.69 -35.68 27.35
C SER A 2 16.76 -34.70 26.64
N GLU A 3 16.60 -33.51 27.24
CA GLU A 3 16.05 -32.35 26.54
C GLU A 3 17.02 -32.05 25.39
N GLU A 4 16.59 -32.35 24.17
CA GLU A 4 17.24 -31.87 22.96
C GLU A 4 17.05 -30.35 22.93
N ASN A 5 18.08 -29.66 23.42
CA ASN A 5 18.25 -28.24 23.21
C ASN A 5 18.58 -28.09 21.72
N GLU A 6 17.55 -28.03 20.87
CA GLU A 6 17.72 -27.67 19.46
C GLU A 6 18.37 -26.29 19.45
N GLU A 7 19.68 -26.25 19.18
CA GLU A 7 20.38 -25.02 18.82
C GLU A 7 19.54 -24.33 17.74
N LEU A 8 19.04 -23.13 18.02
CA LEU A 8 18.38 -22.27 17.05
C LEU A 8 19.34 -22.14 15.87
N LYS A 9 19.10 -22.90 14.80
CA LYS A 9 19.92 -22.85 13.60
C LYS A 9 19.86 -21.43 13.08
N GLU A 10 21.02 -20.81 13.00
CA GLU A 10 21.15 -19.50 12.40
C GLU A 10 20.94 -19.65 10.89
N ILE A 11 19.73 -19.35 10.42
CA ILE A 11 19.37 -19.42 9.00
C ILE A 11 20.09 -18.27 8.29
N SER A 12 20.91 -18.60 7.29
CA SER A 12 21.61 -17.61 6.45
C SER A 12 20.65 -16.70 5.69
N GLY A 13 21.10 -15.51 5.27
CA GLY A 13 20.28 -14.57 4.50
C GLY A 13 19.74 -15.17 3.19
N GLU A 14 20.57 -15.91 2.46
CA GLU A 14 20.17 -16.62 1.23
C GLU A 14 19.08 -17.66 1.49
N GLU A 15 19.19 -18.41 2.59
CA GLU A 15 18.23 -19.43 2.96
C GLU A 15 16.91 -18.83 3.46
N ARG A 16 16.94 -17.68 4.16
CA ARG A 16 15.73 -16.90 4.49
C ARG A 16 15.02 -16.39 3.24
N LEU A 17 15.77 -15.82 2.30
CA LEU A 17 15.22 -15.34 1.04
C LEU A 17 14.58 -16.48 0.25
N LYS A 18 15.27 -17.61 0.14
CA LYS A 18 14.72 -18.81 -0.51
C LYS A 18 13.42 -19.26 0.16
N ASN A 19 13.38 -19.34 1.50
CA ASN A 19 12.18 -19.74 2.24
C ASN A 19 11.04 -18.74 2.03
N PHE A 20 11.33 -17.44 1.99
CA PHE A 20 10.35 -16.40 1.68
C PHE A 20 9.80 -16.55 0.26
N MET A 21 10.66 -16.75 -0.73
CA MET A 21 10.24 -16.99 -2.12
C MET A 21 9.38 -18.25 -2.24
N GLU A 22 9.70 -19.32 -1.52
CA GLU A 22 8.88 -20.53 -1.47
C GLU A 22 7.50 -20.26 -0.84
N LEU A 23 7.43 -19.47 0.25
CA LEU A 23 6.18 -19.04 0.88
C LEU A 23 5.30 -18.24 -0.10
N VAL A 24 5.88 -17.26 -0.79
CA VAL A 24 5.20 -16.47 -1.84
C VAL A 24 4.65 -17.40 -2.92
N GLN A 25 5.48 -18.29 -3.47
CA GLN A 25 5.05 -19.19 -4.54
C GLN A 25 3.91 -20.13 -4.09
N ASN A 26 3.92 -20.54 -2.84
CA ASN A 26 2.84 -21.34 -2.27
C ASN A 26 1.54 -20.53 -2.15
N GLN A 27 1.61 -19.29 -1.67
CA GLN A 27 0.45 -18.43 -1.51
C GLN A 27 -0.10 -17.88 -2.84
N LYS A 28 0.73 -17.73 -3.86
CA LYS A 28 0.31 -17.31 -5.21
C LYS A 28 -0.74 -18.23 -5.85
N ASN A 29 -0.83 -19.47 -5.38
CA ASN A 29 -1.82 -20.44 -5.85
C ASN A 29 -3.13 -20.41 -5.04
N GLU A 30 -3.21 -19.61 -3.98
CA GLU A 30 -4.46 -19.44 -3.25
C GLU A 30 -5.43 -18.61 -4.09
N PRO A 31 -6.68 -19.07 -4.27
CA PRO A 31 -7.66 -18.33 -5.03
C PRO A 31 -8.00 -17.04 -4.29
N TRP A 32 -7.77 -15.91 -4.96
CA TRP A 32 -8.22 -14.60 -4.53
C TRP A 32 -9.27 -14.09 -5.51
N ASP A 33 -10.41 -13.67 -4.96
CA ASP A 33 -11.49 -13.07 -5.72
C ASP A 33 -11.33 -11.54 -5.68
N SER A 34 -10.96 -10.98 -6.83
CA SER A 34 -10.86 -9.53 -7.03
C SER A 34 -12.16 -8.82 -6.64
N ARG A 35 -12.02 -7.70 -5.92
CA ARG A 35 -13.10 -6.79 -5.54
C ARG A 35 -13.00 -5.46 -6.27
N LEU A 36 -12.14 -5.34 -7.30
CA LEU A 36 -11.92 -4.09 -8.03
C LEU A 36 -13.23 -3.44 -8.49
N SER A 37 -14.15 -4.22 -9.07
CA SER A 37 -15.42 -3.65 -9.55
C SER A 37 -16.23 -3.02 -8.40
N ASP A 38 -16.31 -3.67 -7.25
CA ASP A 38 -17.03 -3.15 -6.08
C ASP A 38 -16.34 -1.88 -5.53
N ILE A 39 -15.00 -1.85 -5.54
CA ILE A 39 -14.22 -0.68 -5.12
C ILE A 39 -14.50 0.51 -6.04
N LEU A 40 -14.44 0.29 -7.36
CA LEU A 40 -14.69 1.35 -8.33
C LEU A 40 -16.16 1.80 -8.31
N ASP A 41 -17.12 0.90 -8.09
CA ASP A 41 -18.54 1.24 -7.91
C ASP A 41 -18.72 2.16 -6.68
N ALA A 42 -18.08 1.83 -5.55
CA ALA A 42 -18.12 2.67 -4.35
C ALA A 42 -17.55 4.09 -4.60
N PHE A 43 -16.48 4.21 -5.38
CA PHE A 43 -15.88 5.50 -5.73
C PHE A 43 -16.79 6.31 -6.68
N GLU A 44 -17.35 5.66 -7.71
CA GLU A 44 -18.29 6.30 -8.63
C GLU A 44 -19.54 6.79 -7.90
N ASP A 45 -20.10 5.98 -7.00
CA ASP A 45 -21.25 6.34 -6.18
C ASP A 45 -20.91 7.53 -5.27
N PHE A 46 -19.78 7.51 -4.57
CA PHE A 46 -19.34 8.62 -3.73
C PHE A 46 -19.24 9.95 -4.50
N LEU A 47 -18.59 9.92 -5.67
CA LEU A 47 -18.42 11.10 -6.53
C LEU A 47 -19.74 11.58 -7.16
N THR A 48 -20.69 10.67 -7.37
CA THR A 48 -22.01 10.97 -7.94
C THR A 48 -22.97 11.52 -6.91
N PHE A 49 -23.07 10.88 -5.74
CA PHE A 49 -23.99 11.28 -4.67
C PHE A 49 -23.51 12.49 -3.89
N ARG A 50 -22.18 12.69 -3.80
CA ARG A 50 -21.55 13.79 -3.06
C ARG A 50 -22.13 13.96 -1.65
N PRO A 51 -22.01 12.94 -0.80
CA PRO A 51 -22.51 13.02 0.57
C PRO A 51 -21.75 14.09 1.37
N GLU A 52 -22.45 14.79 2.25
CA GLU A 52 -21.83 15.83 3.07
C GLU A 52 -20.71 15.24 3.97
N PRO A 53 -19.59 15.95 4.14
CA PRO A 53 -18.53 15.53 5.07
C PRO A 53 -19.07 15.42 6.50
N PRO A 54 -18.53 14.52 7.34
CA PRO A 54 -18.88 14.46 8.76
C PRO A 54 -18.73 15.81 9.46
N GLN A 55 -19.64 16.12 10.40
CA GLN A 55 -19.64 17.42 11.10
C GLN A 55 -18.30 17.70 11.80
N GLU A 56 -17.67 16.69 12.38
CA GLU A 56 -16.37 16.83 13.05
C GLU A 56 -15.26 17.31 12.11
N TRP A 57 -15.28 16.85 10.86
CA TRP A 57 -14.35 17.29 9.82
C TRP A 57 -14.65 18.73 9.44
N GLN A 58 -15.92 19.07 9.17
CA GLN A 58 -16.34 20.44 8.85
C GLN A 58 -15.90 21.44 9.93
N ASP A 59 -16.10 21.09 11.21
CA ASP A 59 -15.72 21.92 12.36
C ASP A 59 -14.20 22.08 12.48
N THR A 60 -13.44 21.02 12.16
CA THR A 60 -11.97 21.03 12.20
C THR A 60 -11.40 21.91 11.08
N TYR A 61 -11.95 21.80 9.86
CA TYR A 61 -11.52 22.62 8.73
C TYR A 61 -11.91 24.09 8.88
N ALA A 62 -13.12 24.38 9.36
CA ALA A 62 -13.54 25.74 9.64
C ALA A 62 -12.60 26.45 10.64
N LYS A 63 -12.02 25.70 11.59
CA LYS A 63 -11.02 26.21 12.54
C LYS A 63 -9.62 26.34 11.93
N SER A 64 -9.24 25.45 11.02
CA SER A 64 -7.90 25.47 10.39
C SER A 64 -7.77 26.55 9.32
N GLY A 65 -8.89 27.03 8.77
CA GLY A 65 -8.92 28.04 7.70
C GLY A 65 -8.43 27.50 6.35
N LYS A 66 -8.29 26.17 6.21
CA LYS A 66 -7.91 25.50 4.96
C LYS A 66 -9.14 25.00 4.21
N GLU A 67 -9.09 25.04 2.89
CA GLU A 67 -10.06 24.37 2.02
C GLU A 67 -9.56 22.97 1.69
N PHE A 68 -10.43 21.98 1.84
CA PHE A 68 -10.12 20.58 1.61
C PHE A 68 -11.02 20.03 0.51
N ASP A 69 -10.45 19.25 -0.41
CA ASP A 69 -11.21 18.57 -1.44
C ASP A 69 -11.77 17.24 -0.92
N TYR A 70 -12.94 17.30 -0.28
CA TYR A 70 -13.58 16.11 0.28
C TYR A 70 -13.96 15.07 -0.76
N TYR A 71 -14.24 15.50 -1.97
CA TYR A 71 -14.75 14.65 -3.05
C TYR A 71 -13.63 14.20 -3.98
N GLN A 72 -12.43 13.98 -3.45
CA GLN A 72 -11.30 13.46 -4.21
C GLN A 72 -11.28 11.93 -4.15
N ILE A 73 -10.86 11.31 -5.25
CA ILE A 73 -10.43 9.91 -5.28
C ILE A 73 -8.96 9.87 -5.69
N VAL A 74 -8.12 9.29 -4.84
CA VAL A 74 -6.69 9.15 -5.09
C VAL A 74 -6.44 7.79 -5.73
N LEU A 75 -6.07 7.79 -7.01
CA LEU A 75 -5.60 6.60 -7.73
C LEU A 75 -4.06 6.54 -7.74
N PRO A 76 -3.44 5.38 -7.99
CA PRO A 76 -2.01 5.31 -8.27
C PRO A 76 -1.65 6.17 -9.50
N GLN A 77 -0.44 6.72 -9.53
CA GLN A 77 -0.04 7.73 -10.52
C GLN A 77 -0.16 7.23 -11.97
N ASP A 78 0.15 5.95 -12.22
CA ASP A 78 0.01 5.32 -13.54
C ASP A 78 -1.42 5.34 -14.08
N PHE A 79 -2.41 5.42 -13.18
CA PHE A 79 -3.84 5.46 -13.50
C PHE A 79 -4.44 6.86 -13.39
N GLN A 80 -3.64 7.90 -13.18
CA GLN A 80 -4.08 9.29 -13.22
C GLN A 80 -3.73 9.94 -14.57
N ASP A 81 -4.75 10.43 -15.28
CA ASP A 81 -4.57 11.39 -16.36
C ASP A 81 -4.87 12.79 -15.80
N PRO A 82 -3.89 13.73 -15.80
CA PRO A 82 -4.09 15.07 -15.25
C PRO A 82 -5.10 15.92 -16.03
N TYR A 83 -5.57 15.46 -17.19
CA TYR A 83 -6.58 16.12 -18.01
C TYR A 83 -7.99 15.54 -17.85
N GLU A 84 -8.13 14.40 -17.16
CA GLU A 84 -9.42 13.77 -16.85
C GLU A 84 -9.86 14.10 -15.41
N ASP A 85 -11.17 14.12 -15.18
CA ASP A 85 -11.70 14.17 -13.81
C ASP A 85 -11.63 12.79 -13.13
N ASP A 86 -11.85 12.75 -11.83
CA ASP A 86 -11.76 11.50 -11.05
C ASP A 86 -12.69 10.40 -11.61
N LEU A 87 -13.90 10.77 -12.07
CA LEU A 87 -14.82 9.83 -12.71
C LEU A 87 -14.29 9.29 -14.04
N GLY A 88 -13.68 10.15 -14.86
CA GLY A 88 -13.01 9.75 -16.11
C GLY A 88 -11.86 8.78 -15.85
N ASN A 89 -11.02 9.08 -14.87
CA ASN A 89 -9.92 8.22 -14.46
C ASN A 89 -10.40 6.86 -13.91
N ILE A 90 -11.45 6.84 -13.08
CA ILE A 90 -12.06 5.59 -12.58
C ILE A 90 -12.60 4.73 -13.74
N ARG A 91 -13.30 5.34 -14.71
CA ARG A 91 -13.81 4.61 -15.88
C ARG A 91 -12.70 4.06 -16.75
N ARG A 92 -11.60 4.80 -16.91
CA ARG A 92 -10.40 4.35 -17.64
C ARG A 92 -9.79 3.13 -16.95
N LEU A 93 -9.58 3.22 -15.63
CA LEU A 93 -9.10 2.11 -14.81
C LEU A 93 -9.99 0.88 -14.95
N ARG A 94 -11.32 1.05 -14.87
CA ARG A 94 -12.28 -0.05 -15.08
C ARG A 94 -12.11 -0.73 -16.44
N ASN A 95 -11.93 0.05 -17.50
CA ASN A 95 -11.78 -0.48 -18.86
C ASN A 95 -10.45 -1.24 -19.04
N GLU A 96 -9.39 -0.82 -18.35
CA GLU A 96 -8.10 -1.48 -18.37
C GLU A 96 -8.18 -2.91 -17.82
N PHE A 97 -8.94 -3.10 -16.75
CA PHE A 97 -9.13 -4.38 -16.07
C PHE A 97 -10.41 -5.13 -16.50
N GLU A 98 -11.06 -4.76 -17.62
CA GLU A 98 -12.25 -5.47 -18.12
C GLU A 98 -11.95 -6.94 -18.49
N ARG A 99 -10.70 -7.21 -18.94
CA ARG A 99 -10.29 -8.51 -19.48
C ARG A 99 -9.10 -9.14 -18.77
N THR A 100 -8.51 -8.41 -17.82
CA THR A 100 -7.34 -8.81 -17.06
C THR A 100 -7.69 -8.63 -15.58
N PRO A 101 -7.47 -9.64 -14.72
CA PRO A 101 -7.61 -9.46 -13.29
C PRO A 101 -6.71 -8.34 -12.79
N SER A 102 -7.20 -7.57 -11.82
CA SER A 102 -6.37 -6.65 -11.03
C SER A 102 -5.35 -7.40 -10.19
N THR A 103 -4.44 -6.65 -9.59
CA THR A 103 -3.52 -7.17 -8.57
C THR A 103 -4.01 -6.86 -7.17
N MET A 104 -3.56 -7.65 -6.20
CA MET A 104 -3.83 -7.43 -4.78
C MET A 104 -3.24 -6.10 -4.31
N ALA A 105 -2.04 -5.72 -4.80
CA ALA A 105 -1.42 -4.44 -4.51
C ALA A 105 -2.28 -3.26 -4.97
N LEU A 106 -2.80 -3.29 -6.21
CA LEU A 106 -3.66 -2.24 -6.73
C LEU A 106 -4.92 -2.08 -5.86
N GLU A 107 -5.63 -3.18 -5.58
CA GLU A 107 -6.85 -3.11 -4.77
C GLU A 107 -6.57 -2.66 -3.34
N HIS A 108 -5.46 -3.09 -2.76
CA HIS A 108 -5.03 -2.61 -1.45
C HIS A 108 -4.84 -1.09 -1.48
N GLU A 109 -4.07 -0.60 -2.44
CA GLU A 109 -3.75 0.82 -2.57
C GLU A 109 -5.00 1.69 -2.78
N LEU A 110 -5.93 1.24 -3.62
CA LEU A 110 -7.20 1.93 -3.85
C LEU A 110 -8.02 2.04 -2.56
N VAL A 111 -8.19 0.92 -1.84
CA VAL A 111 -8.95 0.91 -0.58
C VAL A 111 -8.27 1.77 0.48
N SER A 112 -6.96 1.60 0.62
CA SER A 112 -6.14 2.28 1.62
C SER A 112 -6.13 3.80 1.40
N ARG A 113 -5.80 4.29 0.20
CA ARG A 113 -5.73 5.74 -0.06
C ARG A 113 -7.08 6.44 0.11
N ASN A 114 -8.17 5.71 -0.13
CA ASN A 114 -9.54 6.23 -0.10
C ASN A 114 -10.33 5.69 1.10
N TYR A 115 -9.64 5.25 2.15
CA TYR A 115 -10.27 4.57 3.29
C TYR A 115 -11.36 5.41 3.98
N PHE A 116 -11.23 6.73 3.92
CA PHE A 116 -12.19 7.68 4.47
C PHE A 116 -13.62 7.50 3.94
N ILE A 117 -13.80 6.97 2.72
CA ILE A 117 -15.13 6.70 2.15
C ILE A 117 -15.83 5.60 2.97
N PHE A 118 -15.09 4.56 3.33
CA PHE A 118 -15.59 3.43 4.09
C PHE A 118 -15.71 3.77 5.58
N GLU A 119 -14.69 4.44 6.14
CA GLU A 119 -14.67 4.84 7.55
C GLU A 119 -15.84 5.76 7.92
N ASN A 120 -16.18 6.69 7.03
CA ASN A 120 -17.28 7.64 7.25
C ASN A 120 -18.66 7.07 6.87
N GLY A 121 -18.74 5.81 6.44
CA GLY A 121 -20.01 5.15 6.10
C GLY A 121 -20.64 5.62 4.79
N HIS A 122 -19.85 6.17 3.86
CA HIS A 122 -20.33 6.56 2.53
C HIS A 122 -20.44 5.38 1.56
N ALA A 123 -19.73 4.29 1.85
CA ALA A 123 -19.84 3.01 1.17
C ALA A 123 -19.75 1.85 2.17
N GLU A 124 -20.21 0.66 1.77
CA GLU A 124 -19.99 -0.55 2.56
C GLU A 124 -18.50 -0.86 2.66
N ALA A 125 -18.04 -1.30 3.83
CA ALA A 125 -16.63 -1.61 4.05
C ALA A 125 -16.16 -2.76 3.15
N ILE A 126 -15.12 -2.50 2.36
CA ILE A 126 -14.46 -3.49 1.51
C ILE A 126 -13.14 -3.89 2.17
N PRO A 127 -12.88 -5.18 2.44
CA PRO A 127 -11.62 -5.61 3.02
C PRO A 127 -10.49 -5.43 1.99
N ALA A 128 -9.48 -4.64 2.34
CA ALA A 128 -8.27 -4.53 1.55
C ALA A 128 -7.50 -5.87 1.54
N PRO A 129 -6.94 -6.29 0.40
CA PRO A 129 -5.92 -7.35 0.37
C PRO A 129 -4.81 -7.03 1.37
N ARG A 130 -4.31 -8.04 2.09
CA ARG A 130 -3.25 -7.83 3.09
C ARG A 130 -1.89 -8.21 2.52
N PRO A 131 -0.85 -7.37 2.72
CA PRO A 131 0.50 -7.76 2.35
C PRO A 131 0.98 -8.92 3.21
N MET A 132 1.76 -9.81 2.60
CA MET A 132 2.41 -10.92 3.29
C MET A 132 3.74 -10.51 3.94
N LEU A 133 4.36 -9.46 3.42
CA LEU A 133 5.58 -8.87 3.94
C LEU A 133 5.50 -7.36 3.79
N MET A 134 5.80 -6.63 4.87
CA MET A 134 6.02 -5.19 4.83
C MET A 134 7.37 -4.90 5.44
N LEU A 135 8.17 -4.10 4.73
CA LEU A 135 9.48 -3.66 5.17
C LEU A 135 9.52 -2.13 5.12
N GLU A 136 10.09 -1.49 6.12
CA GLU A 136 10.29 -0.03 6.15
C GLU A 136 11.69 0.33 6.65
N SER A 137 12.14 1.54 6.31
CA SER A 137 13.34 2.14 6.90
C SER A 137 13.12 2.34 8.40
N LYS A 138 14.12 1.99 9.20
CA LYS A 138 14.05 2.20 10.65
C LYS A 138 14.10 3.70 10.96
N ASP A 139 13.13 4.19 11.72
CA ASP A 139 13.23 5.50 12.38
C ASP A 139 14.46 5.50 13.29
N ARG A 140 15.46 6.33 12.97
CA ARG A 140 16.60 6.53 13.85
C ARG A 140 16.19 7.41 15.02
N GLU A 141 16.60 7.01 16.23
CA GLU A 141 16.60 7.92 17.37
C GLU A 141 17.71 8.95 17.18
N ASP A 142 17.47 10.21 17.57
CA ASP A 142 18.40 11.36 17.38
C ASP A 142 19.83 11.12 17.93
N ASP A 143 20.01 10.12 18.80
CA ASP A 143 21.26 9.79 19.49
C ASP A 143 22.05 8.61 18.86
N GLU A 144 21.54 7.97 17.79
CA GLU A 144 22.25 6.87 17.09
C GLU A 144 23.28 7.43 16.06
N GLU A 145 24.56 7.05 16.17
CA GLU A 145 25.59 7.41 15.17
C GLU A 145 25.35 6.69 13.84
N GLU A 146 25.48 7.41 12.72
CA GLU A 146 25.31 6.81 11.39
C GLU A 146 26.36 5.73 11.13
N GLN A 147 25.92 4.51 10.82
CA GLN A 147 26.81 3.44 10.39
C GLN A 147 26.90 3.39 8.87
N GLU A 148 28.05 2.94 8.37
CA GLU A 148 28.28 2.76 6.95
C GLU A 148 27.27 1.76 6.37
N GLY A 149 26.38 2.25 5.50
CA GLY A 149 25.37 1.45 4.83
C GLY A 149 23.95 1.63 5.37
N ASP A 150 23.74 2.36 6.46
CA ASP A 150 22.40 2.64 6.95
C ASP A 150 21.53 3.38 5.92
N ILE A 151 20.23 3.06 5.92
CA ILE A 151 19.22 3.76 5.14
C ILE A 151 18.81 5.00 5.94
N THR A 152 19.16 6.18 5.43
CA THR A 152 18.91 7.47 6.10
C THR A 152 17.71 8.23 5.52
N TRP A 153 16.95 7.58 4.64
CA TRP A 153 15.78 8.14 3.98
C TRP A 153 14.58 7.22 4.19
N ASP A 154 13.39 7.82 4.17
CA ASP A 154 12.15 7.08 4.36
C ASP A 154 11.87 6.23 3.12
N CYS A 155 11.87 4.91 3.27
CA CYS A 155 11.47 4.01 2.19
C CYS A 155 10.76 2.77 2.75
N CYS A 156 9.88 2.18 1.93
CA CYS A 156 9.17 0.98 2.30
C CYS A 156 8.82 0.11 1.09
N ILE A 157 8.51 -1.16 1.36
CA ILE A 157 7.93 -2.08 0.38
C ILE A 157 6.91 -2.98 1.06
N SER A 158 5.78 -3.18 0.39
CA SER A 158 4.72 -4.13 0.76
C SER A 158 4.55 -5.14 -0.36
N ILE A 159 4.65 -6.43 -0.04
CA ILE A 159 4.54 -7.53 -1.01
C ILE A 159 3.26 -8.30 -0.74
N PHE A 160 2.56 -8.69 -1.80
CA PHE A 160 1.29 -9.39 -1.73
C PHE A 160 1.40 -10.85 -2.20
N PRO A 161 0.46 -11.72 -1.77
CA PRO A 161 0.46 -13.14 -2.14
C PRO A 161 0.52 -13.45 -3.64
N ASP A 162 -0.09 -12.62 -4.49
CA ASP A 162 -0.07 -12.78 -5.95
C ASP A 162 1.28 -12.43 -6.60
N GLY A 163 2.20 -11.85 -5.82
CA GLY A 163 3.51 -11.37 -6.24
C GLY A 163 3.53 -9.89 -6.65
N SER A 164 2.40 -9.19 -6.55
CA SER A 164 2.38 -7.74 -6.72
C SER A 164 2.98 -7.03 -5.50
N TYR A 165 3.39 -5.77 -5.67
CA TYR A 165 3.99 -4.97 -4.61
C TYR A 165 3.65 -3.49 -4.73
N ILE A 166 3.77 -2.80 -3.60
CA ILE A 166 3.81 -1.34 -3.50
C ILE A 166 5.14 -0.99 -2.87
N ALA A 167 5.88 -0.05 -3.45
CA ALA A 167 7.13 0.45 -2.91
C ALA A 167 7.14 1.96 -2.86
N TYR A 168 7.88 2.52 -1.92
CA TYR A 168 8.16 3.95 -1.84
C TYR A 168 9.66 4.17 -1.67
N ASN A 169 10.22 5.01 -2.52
CA ASN A 169 11.54 5.61 -2.36
C ASN A 169 12.71 4.60 -2.28
N LEU A 170 12.60 3.45 -2.94
CA LEU A 170 13.64 2.42 -2.94
C LEU A 170 14.92 2.88 -3.66
N ASN A 171 14.83 3.85 -4.57
CA ASN A 171 15.99 4.46 -5.26
C ASN A 171 16.43 5.81 -4.66
N HIS A 172 15.83 6.27 -3.55
CA HIS A 172 16.03 7.62 -3.01
C HIS A 172 15.62 8.73 -4.02
N ASP A 173 14.48 8.52 -4.68
CA ASP A 173 13.86 9.38 -5.70
C ASP A 173 12.52 10.01 -5.27
N ASP A 174 12.06 9.69 -4.06
CA ASP A 174 10.75 10.07 -3.50
C ASP A 174 9.56 9.61 -4.38
N GLU A 175 9.74 8.54 -5.17
CA GLU A 175 8.71 7.98 -6.05
C GLU A 175 8.02 6.76 -5.42
N GLU A 176 6.71 6.64 -5.70
CA GLU A 176 5.91 5.46 -5.38
C GLU A 176 5.85 4.55 -6.61
N GLU A 177 5.99 3.24 -6.40
CA GLU A 177 5.95 2.24 -7.45
C GLU A 177 4.92 1.16 -7.13
N LEU A 178 4.01 0.93 -8.07
CA LEU A 178 3.05 -0.17 -8.05
C LEU A 178 3.46 -1.18 -9.12
N GLY A 179 3.75 -2.42 -8.72
CA GLY A 179 4.24 -3.43 -9.65
C GLY A 179 3.59 -4.80 -9.50
N GLU A 180 3.74 -5.63 -10.53
CA GLU A 180 3.10 -6.95 -10.63
C GLU A 180 4.02 -8.12 -10.22
N ASP A 181 5.34 -7.91 -10.21
CA ASP A 181 6.35 -8.94 -9.89
C ASP A 181 7.48 -8.36 -9.02
N PHE A 182 7.37 -8.54 -7.71
CA PHE A 182 8.36 -8.04 -6.75
C PHE A 182 9.75 -8.67 -6.91
N LYS A 183 9.88 -9.79 -7.63
CA LYS A 183 11.16 -10.50 -7.74
C LYS A 183 12.23 -9.64 -8.40
N ALA A 184 11.85 -8.87 -9.43
CA ALA A 184 12.76 -7.97 -10.10
C ALA A 184 13.30 -6.89 -9.15
N GLU A 185 12.43 -6.32 -8.31
CA GLU A 185 12.83 -5.33 -7.31
C GLU A 185 13.67 -5.94 -6.19
N PHE A 186 13.41 -7.19 -5.79
CA PHE A 186 14.30 -7.89 -4.85
C PHE A 186 15.71 -8.04 -5.39
N ASP A 187 15.85 -8.53 -6.62
CA ASP A 187 17.16 -8.75 -7.23
C ASP A 187 17.91 -7.40 -7.42
N LYS A 188 17.18 -6.31 -7.68
CA LYS A 188 17.71 -4.96 -7.88
C LYS A 188 18.06 -4.25 -6.57
N HIS A 189 17.27 -4.45 -5.52
CA HIS A 189 17.33 -3.68 -4.26
C HIS A 189 17.70 -4.49 -3.03
N ILE A 190 18.22 -5.71 -3.16
CA ILE A 190 18.53 -6.58 -2.01
C ILE A 190 19.41 -5.90 -0.94
N ASP A 191 20.35 -5.04 -1.35
CA ASP A 191 21.23 -4.29 -0.45
C ASP A 191 20.48 -3.24 0.38
N VAL A 192 19.38 -2.71 -0.14
CA VAL A 192 18.47 -1.79 0.57
C VAL A 192 17.51 -2.60 1.43
N LEU A 193 16.81 -3.57 0.82
CA LEU A 193 15.78 -4.39 1.48
C LEU A 193 16.31 -5.17 2.68
N SER A 194 17.55 -5.64 2.63
CA SER A 194 18.21 -6.37 3.73
C SER A 194 18.45 -5.52 4.98
N LYS A 195 18.31 -4.20 4.89
CA LYS A 195 18.51 -3.24 5.97
C LYS A 195 17.20 -2.66 6.51
N LEU A 196 16.09 -2.95 5.84
CA LEU A 196 14.77 -2.54 6.28
C LEU A 196 14.28 -3.45 7.41
N GLN A 197 13.43 -2.89 8.27
CA GLN A 197 12.82 -3.62 9.38
C GLN A 197 11.47 -4.21 8.97
N LEU A 198 11.14 -5.38 9.53
CA LEU A 198 9.83 -5.99 9.36
C LEU A 198 8.76 -5.17 10.09
N VAL A 199 7.70 -4.82 9.38
CA VAL A 199 6.52 -4.14 9.92
C VAL A 199 5.35 -5.10 9.93
N ILE A 200 4.57 -5.09 11.02
CA ILE A 200 3.31 -5.81 11.07
C ILE A 200 2.20 -4.82 10.66
N PRO A 201 1.44 -5.08 9.58
CA PRO A 201 0.34 -4.20 9.19
C PRO A 201 -0.65 -4.05 10.35
N VAL A 202 -0.93 -2.80 10.72
CA VAL A 202 -2.00 -2.46 11.67
C VAL A 202 -3.14 -1.85 10.87
N GLU A 203 -4.29 -2.52 10.84
CA GLU A 203 -5.50 -1.97 10.19
C GLU A 203 -5.80 -0.56 10.73
N GLY A 204 -5.89 0.41 9.83
CA GLY A 204 -6.34 1.78 10.15
C GLY A 204 -5.26 2.75 10.65
N ARG A 205 -3.96 2.43 10.59
CA ARG A 205 -2.90 3.38 10.99
C ARG A 205 -2.33 4.25 9.87
N ASP A 206 -2.41 3.82 8.61
CA ASP A 206 -1.60 4.44 7.54
C ASP A 206 -2.38 5.11 6.40
N TYR A 207 -3.72 5.23 6.47
CA TYR A 207 -4.49 5.25 5.23
C TYR A 207 -5.62 6.28 5.19
N GLY A 208 -5.39 7.30 4.35
CA GLY A 208 -6.30 8.38 4.00
C GLY A 208 -5.52 9.61 3.54
N ILE A 209 -5.17 9.69 2.26
CA ILE A 209 -4.51 10.89 1.73
C ILE A 209 -5.59 11.90 1.37
N LEU A 210 -5.57 13.01 2.10
CA LEU A 210 -6.44 14.14 1.88
C LEU A 210 -5.58 15.29 1.32
N ASN A 211 -5.63 15.51 0.00
CA ASN A 211 -4.99 16.68 -0.61
C ASN A 211 -5.61 18.01 -0.15
N SER A 212 -4.82 18.86 0.52
CA SER A 212 -5.22 20.24 0.84
C SER A 212 -5.06 21.14 -0.38
N ARG A 213 -6.07 21.96 -0.70
CA ARG A 213 -5.91 23.06 -1.67
C ARG A 213 -5.44 24.31 -0.89
N CYS A 214 -4.33 24.91 -1.33
CA CYS A 214 -3.82 26.17 -0.81
C CYS A 214 -4.63 27.36 -1.32
#